data_AF-A0A7S2LY73-F1
#
_entry.id   AF-A0A7S2LY73-F1
#
_cell.length_a   1.000
_cell.length_b   1.000
_cell.length_c   1.000
_cell.angle_alpha   90.00
_cell.angle_beta   90.00
_cell.angle_gamma   90.00
#
_symmetry.space_group_name_H-M   'P 1'
#
loop_
_entity.id
_entity.type
_entity.pdbx_description
1 polymer ?
#
loop_
_entity_poly.entity_id
_entity_poly.type
_entity_poly.pdbx_seq_one_letter_code
_entity_poly.pdbx_strand_id
1 'polypeptide(L)'
;VEINLWRVFHSHEPPSLLYPGHMKPEVAVYWLSRVCRGIREHLEVVPPIFDDCTAEIAFDAEKEARDLYWEAISDGASSSVNLRTELLQGAARRNPFIAEPHVYLAE
;
A
#
# COMPACT_ATOMS: atom_id res chain seq x y z
N VAL A 1 -28.86 -16.97 8.18
CA VAL A 1 -27.67 -17.14 7.32
C VAL A 1 -26.90 -15.84 7.38
N GLU A 2 -25.69 -15.86 7.92
CA GLU A 2 -24.88 -14.66 8.09
C GLU A 2 -24.33 -14.24 6.72
N ILE A 3 -24.82 -13.10 6.21
CA ILE A 3 -24.48 -12.60 4.88
C ILE A 3 -23.14 -11.87 4.99
N ASN A 4 -22.04 -12.59 4.81
CA ASN A 4 -20.73 -11.97 4.64
C ASN A 4 -20.62 -11.46 3.20
N LEU A 5 -21.07 -10.22 2.97
CA LEU A 5 -21.01 -9.56 1.67
C LEU A 5 -19.58 -9.55 1.10
N TRP A 6 -18.55 -9.45 1.93
CA TRP A 6 -17.16 -9.49 1.48
C TRP A 6 -16.81 -10.83 0.84
N ARG A 7 -17.15 -11.94 1.51
CA ARG A 7 -16.96 -13.29 0.95
C ARG A 7 -17.78 -13.49 -0.33
N VAL A 8 -19.02 -13.01 -0.35
CA VAL A 8 -19.93 -13.21 -1.48
C VAL A 8 -19.49 -12.42 -2.73
N PHE A 9 -18.87 -11.25 -2.57
CA PHE A 9 -18.39 -10.45 -3.70
C PHE A 9 -16.93 -10.69 -4.07
N HIS A 10 -16.07 -11.11 -3.12
CA HIS A 10 -14.62 -11.17 -3.33
C HIS A 10 -14.02 -12.59 -3.30
N SER A 11 -14.80 -13.65 -3.04
CA SER A 11 -14.28 -15.03 -2.99
C SER A 11 -14.60 -15.87 -4.23
N HIS A 12 -15.12 -15.26 -5.30
CA HIS A 12 -15.40 -15.96 -6.55
C HIS A 12 -14.39 -15.53 -7.61
N GLU A 13 -13.37 -16.38 -7.80
CA GLU A 13 -12.25 -16.27 -8.74
C GLU A 13 -11.24 -15.15 -8.41
N PRO A 14 -9.92 -15.44 -8.52
CA PRO A 14 -8.92 -14.38 -8.42
C PRO A 14 -9.18 -13.36 -9.52
N PRO A 15 -9.25 -12.05 -9.20
CA PRO A 15 -9.49 -11.04 -10.20
C PRO A 15 -8.40 -11.10 -11.28
N SER A 16 -8.78 -10.83 -12.54
CA SER A 16 -7.83 -10.78 -13.66
C SER A 16 -6.75 -9.71 -13.49
N LEU A 17 -6.99 -8.75 -12.59
CA LEU A 17 -6.09 -7.70 -12.17
C LEU A 17 -5.86 -7.80 -10.68
N LEU A 18 -4.61 -7.62 -10.26
CA LEU A 18 -4.27 -7.50 -8.85
C LEU A 18 -4.88 -6.22 -8.26
N TYR A 19 -5.03 -6.19 -6.94
CA TYR A 19 -5.44 -4.98 -6.22
C TYR A 19 -4.57 -3.79 -6.65
N PRO A 20 -5.12 -2.58 -6.85
CA PRO A 20 -6.51 -2.13 -6.65
C PRO A 20 -7.43 -2.33 -7.88
N GLY A 21 -7.01 -3.10 -8.89
CA GLY A 21 -7.72 -3.21 -10.16
C GLY A 21 -7.56 -1.96 -11.02
N HIS A 22 -8.65 -1.47 -11.60
CA HIS A 22 -8.63 -0.30 -12.51
C HIS A 22 -8.56 1.05 -11.80
N MET A 23 -8.63 1.09 -10.47
CA MET A 23 -8.72 2.35 -9.73
C MET A 23 -7.39 2.70 -9.07
N LYS A 24 -6.94 3.94 -9.28
CA LYS A 24 -5.78 4.46 -8.56
C LYS A 24 -6.09 4.52 -7.06
N PRO A 25 -5.22 3.99 -6.18
CA PRO A 25 -5.47 4.03 -4.74
C PRO A 25 -5.59 5.46 -4.20
N GLU A 26 -6.26 5.62 -3.07
CA GLU A 26 -6.27 6.88 -2.33
C GLU A 26 -5.03 7.03 -1.44
N VAL A 27 -4.77 8.27 -1.01
CA VAL A 27 -3.67 8.63 -0.09
C VAL A 27 -4.27 8.77 1.31
N ALA A 28 -4.03 7.79 2.19
CA ALA A 28 -4.66 7.68 3.51
C ALA A 28 -3.71 7.21 4.62
N VAL A 29 -2.58 6.59 4.28
CA VAL A 29 -1.61 6.04 5.24
C VAL A 29 -0.96 7.13 6.08
N TYR A 30 -0.75 8.34 5.53
CA TYR A 30 -0.25 9.51 6.27
C TYR A 30 -1.16 9.89 7.44
N TRP A 31 -2.47 9.76 7.26
CA TRP A 31 -3.42 10.06 8.32
C TRP A 31 -3.38 8.96 9.38
N LEU A 32 -3.33 7.70 8.95
CA LEU A 32 -3.21 6.55 9.86
C LEU A 32 -1.93 6.59 10.69
N SER A 33 -0.78 6.93 10.10
CA SER A 33 0.48 7.00 10.83
C SER A 33 0.45 8.09 11.91
N ARG A 34 -0.16 9.24 11.62
CA ARG A 34 -0.32 10.34 12.58
C ARG A 34 -1.27 9.99 13.71
N VAL A 35 -2.38 9.31 13.40
CA VAL A 35 -3.30 8.80 14.42
C VAL A 35 -2.60 7.80 15.31
N CYS A 36 -1.90 6.82 14.74
CA CYS A 36 -1.14 5.81 15.48
C CYS A 36 -0.15 6.45 16.45
N ARG A 37 0.63 7.42 15.98
CA ARG A 37 1.56 8.17 16.85
C ARG A 37 0.87 8.98 17.94
N GLY A 38 -0.26 9.61 17.62
CA GLY A 38 -1.04 10.39 18.59
C GLY A 38 -1.69 9.57 19.69
N ILE A 39 -2.14 8.35 19.39
CA ILE A 39 -2.82 7.47 20.36
C ILE A 39 -1.89 6.50 21.07
N ARG A 40 -0.61 6.40 20.66
CA ARG A 40 0.37 5.40 21.12
C ARG A 40 0.39 5.21 22.65
N GLU A 41 0.44 6.30 23.40
CA GLU A 41 0.51 6.28 24.88
C GLU A 41 -0.81 5.85 25.55
N HIS A 42 -1.89 5.72 24.78
CA HIS A 42 -3.21 5.29 25.23
C HIS A 42 -3.53 3.86 24.83
N LEU A 43 -2.63 3.18 24.11
CA LEU A 43 -2.79 1.78 23.71
C LEU A 43 -2.28 0.85 24.82
N GLU A 44 -3.05 -0.17 25.16
CA GLU A 44 -2.60 -1.25 26.06
C GLU A 44 -1.48 -2.08 25.42
N VAL A 45 -1.55 -2.27 24.09
CA VAL A 45 -0.52 -2.94 23.28
C VAL A 45 -0.26 -2.09 22.06
N VAL A 46 1.00 -1.69 21.85
CA VAL A 46 1.42 -0.93 20.68
C VAL A 46 1.57 -1.89 19.49
N PRO A 47 0.87 -1.65 18.36
CA PRO A 47 0.99 -2.50 17.18
C PRO A 47 2.34 -2.27 16.49
N PRO A 48 2.94 -3.30 15.86
CA PRO A 48 4.25 -3.22 15.22
C PRO A 48 4.22 -2.51 13.85
N ILE A 49 3.21 -1.69 13.61
CA ILE A 49 3.06 -0.90 12.38
C ILE A 49 3.70 0.47 12.59
N PHE A 50 4.17 1.10 11.51
CA PHE A 50 4.79 2.42 11.57
C PHE A 50 5.90 2.50 12.64
N ASP A 51 6.77 1.48 12.72
CA ASP A 51 7.82 1.34 13.73
C ASP A 51 7.29 1.53 15.16
N ASP A 52 6.41 0.62 15.61
CA ASP A 52 5.73 0.71 16.91
C ASP A 52 5.01 2.06 17.13
N CYS A 53 4.29 2.50 16.10
CA CYS A 53 3.59 3.78 16.04
C CYS A 53 4.48 5.01 16.28
N THR A 54 5.78 4.94 15.99
CA THR A 54 6.71 6.07 16.15
C THR A 54 7.00 6.80 14.85
N ALA A 55 6.90 6.12 13.71
CA ALA A 55 7.12 6.69 12.39
C ALA A 55 5.85 7.39 11.86
N GLU A 56 6.08 8.43 11.07
CA GLU A 56 5.03 9.11 10.31
C GLU A 56 5.45 9.16 8.85
N ILE A 57 4.47 9.03 7.95
CA ILE A 57 4.67 9.32 6.53
C ILE A 57 4.05 10.67 6.19
N ALA A 58 4.80 11.48 5.44
CA ALA A 58 4.28 12.74 4.91
C ALA A 58 3.29 12.48 3.78
N PHE A 59 2.25 13.32 3.66
CA PHE A 59 1.27 13.23 2.58
C PHE A 59 1.93 13.23 1.19
N ASP A 60 2.90 14.12 0.97
CA ASP A 60 3.60 14.23 -0.31
C ASP A 60 4.42 12.97 -0.61
N ALA A 61 5.08 12.38 0.41
CA ALA A 61 5.84 11.14 0.25
C ALA A 61 4.93 9.95 -0.10
N GLU A 62 3.77 9.84 0.57
CA GLU A 62 2.78 8.81 0.24
C GLU A 62 2.22 8.99 -1.18
N LYS A 63 1.88 10.22 -1.54
CA LYS A 63 1.38 10.55 -2.88
C LYS A 63 2.39 10.18 -3.96
N GLU A 64 3.65 10.55 -3.79
CA GLU A 64 4.73 10.21 -4.71
C GLU A 64 4.93 8.70 -4.81
N ALA A 65 4.91 7.98 -3.69
CA ALA A 65 5.00 6.51 -3.68
C ALA A 65 3.84 5.85 -4.44
N ARG A 66 2.61 6.32 -4.21
CA ARG A 66 1.42 5.85 -4.91
C ARG A 66 1.52 6.11 -6.42
N ASP A 67 1.96 7.30 -6.81
CA ASP A 67 2.06 7.66 -8.23
C ASP A 67 3.08 6.78 -8.95
N LEU A 68 4.23 6.50 -8.33
CA LEU A 68 5.24 5.55 -8.84
C LEU A 68 4.71 4.11 -8.93
N TYR A 69 4.04 3.64 -7.88
CA TYR A 69 3.41 2.31 -7.88
C TYR A 69 2.37 2.20 -8.99
N TRP A 70 1.49 3.21 -9.12
CA TRP A 70 0.46 3.26 -10.15
C TRP A 70 1.04 3.22 -11.56
N GLU A 71 2.14 3.94 -11.80
CA GLU A 71 2.87 3.89 -13.07
C GLU A 71 3.42 2.48 -13.35
N ALA A 72 4.00 1.81 -12.33
CA ALA A 72 4.52 0.46 -12.48
C ALA A 72 3.46 -0.58 -12.84
N ILE A 73 2.23 -0.45 -12.31
CA ILE A 73 1.15 -1.43 -12.51
C ILE A 73 0.19 -1.10 -13.66
N SER A 74 -0.01 0.18 -13.98
CA SER A 74 -0.95 0.61 -15.02
C SER A 74 -0.42 0.40 -16.43
N ASP A 75 0.91 0.44 -16.58
CA ASP A 75 1.59 0.37 -17.88
C ASP A 75 1.81 -1.09 -18.31
N GLY A 76 0.69 -1.82 -18.30
CA GLY A 76 0.57 -3.22 -18.64
C GLY A 76 1.22 -3.51 -19.99
N ALA A 77 2.30 -4.30 -19.95
CA ALA A 77 3.03 -4.88 -21.07
C ALA A 77 4.00 -3.99 -21.88
N SER A 78 4.01 -2.66 -21.78
CA SER A 78 4.91 -1.79 -22.57
C SER A 78 6.24 -1.44 -21.90
N SER A 79 6.25 -1.34 -20.57
CA SER A 79 7.44 -0.92 -19.81
C SER A 79 8.41 -2.08 -19.55
N SER A 80 9.72 -1.81 -19.69
CA SER A 80 10.77 -2.82 -19.45
C SER A 80 10.75 -3.29 -17.99
N VAL A 81 11.16 -4.54 -17.75
CA VAL A 81 11.25 -5.11 -16.40
C VAL A 81 12.10 -4.22 -15.48
N ASN A 82 13.23 -3.71 -15.99
CA ASN A 82 14.12 -2.83 -15.23
C ASN A 82 13.43 -1.55 -14.77
N LEU A 83 12.67 -0.91 -15.67
CA LEU A 83 11.93 0.31 -15.33
C LEU A 83 10.87 0.05 -14.26
N ARG A 84 10.13 -1.08 -14.36
CA ARG A 84 9.16 -1.46 -13.33
C ARG A 84 9.83 -1.69 -11.97
N THR A 85 10.97 -2.37 -11.94
CA THR A 85 11.74 -2.57 -10.72
C THR A 85 12.19 -1.24 -10.10
N GLU A 86 12.70 -0.31 -10.90
CA GLU A 86 13.11 1.02 -10.42
C GLU A 86 11.94 1.84 -9.84
N LEU A 87 10.78 1.81 -10.50
CA LEU A 87 9.56 2.46 -10.02
C LEU A 87 9.08 1.86 -8.69
N LEU A 88 9.04 0.52 -8.58
CA LEU A 88 8.65 -0.18 -7.36
C LEU A 88 9.61 0.08 -6.20
N GLN A 89 10.93 0.08 -6.46
CA GLN A 89 11.92 0.44 -5.46
C GLN A 89 11.79 1.91 -5.04
N GLY A 90 11.48 2.81 -5.98
CA GLY A 90 11.18 4.20 -5.68
C GLY A 90 9.95 4.36 -4.79
N ALA A 91 8.90 3.58 -5.05
CA ALA A 91 7.69 3.55 -4.24
C ALA A 91 7.99 3.03 -2.82
N ALA A 92 8.68 1.89 -2.70
CA ALA A 92 9.06 1.28 -1.42
C ALA A 92 9.93 2.21 -0.56
N ARG A 93 10.90 2.93 -1.17
CA ARG A 93 11.73 3.90 -0.44
C ARG A 93 10.94 5.08 0.11
N ARG A 94 9.91 5.53 -0.60
CA ARG A 94 9.09 6.67 -0.17
C ARG A 94 7.98 6.28 0.81
N ASN A 95 7.43 5.08 0.65
CA ASN A 95 6.45 4.53 1.56
C ASN A 95 6.80 3.07 1.89
N PRO A 96 7.58 2.84 2.96
CA PRO A 96 7.98 1.49 3.38
C PRO A 96 6.85 0.70 4.04
N PHE A 97 5.68 1.32 4.23
CA PHE A 97 4.55 0.69 4.93
C PHE A 97 3.53 0.05 3.98
N ILE A 98 3.71 0.19 2.66
CA ILE A 98 2.85 -0.48 1.67
C ILE A 98 3.48 -1.82 1.31
N ALA A 99 2.78 -2.90 1.59
CA ALA A 99 3.30 -4.26 1.38
C ALA A 99 3.54 -4.60 -0.10
N GLU A 100 2.71 -4.10 -1.01
CA GLU A 100 2.66 -4.61 -2.38
C GLU A 100 3.96 -4.41 -3.19
N PRO A 101 4.63 -3.24 -3.20
CA PRO A 101 5.95 -3.08 -3.80
C PRO A 101 7.00 -4.06 -3.26
N HIS A 102 7.01 -4.30 -1.94
CA HIS A 102 7.93 -5.26 -1.31
C HIS A 102 7.67 -6.69 -1.77
N VAL A 103 6.39 -7.08 -1.89
CA VAL A 103 6.01 -8.40 -2.43
C VAL A 103 6.47 -8.57 -3.87
N TYR A 104 6.35 -7.54 -4.71
CA TYR A 104 6.84 -7.60 -6.10
C TYR A 104 8.37 -7.68 -6.19
N LEU A 105 9.08 -7.02 -5.26
CA LEU A 105 10.55 -7.03 -5.20
C LEU A 105 11.12 -8.26 -4.49
N ALA A 106 10.27 -9.02 -3.79
CA ALA A 106 10.67 -10.10 -2.87
C ALA A 106 11.64 -9.60 -1.76
N GLU A 107 11.34 -8.42 -1.21
CA GLU A 107 12.08 -7.73 -0.15
C GLU A 107 11.33 -7.72 1.18
#